data_AF-A0A7C5LGG8-F1
#
_entry.id   AF-A0A7C5LGG8-F1
#
_cell.length_a   1.000
_cell.length_b   1.000
_cell.length_c   1.000
_cell.angle_alpha   90.00
_cell.angle_beta   90.00
_cell.angle_gamma   90.00
#
_symmetry.space_group_name_H-M   'P 1'
#
loop_
_entity.id
_entity.type
_entity.pdbx_description
1 polymer ?
#
loop_
_entity_poly.entity_id
_entity_poly.type
_entity_poly.pdbx_seq_one_letter_code
_entity_poly.pdbx_strand_id
1 'polypeptide(L)'
;MTNDERKEIVRRLLAEGQTLSQIQDYLLKEKGDSITYMELRLLLSEMPDVQLPEKEPPKTASASAETGPTPESGGKLSISVNQVPAPGTMLSGYVRFASGAKGHWFIDEMGRLGLEPELGSTKPTQADMKEFSSELRRLLQQGGEM
;
A
#
# COMPACT_ATOMS: atom_id res chain seq x y z
N MET A 1 -23.40 -1.64 -14.52
CA MET A 1 -22.80 -2.31 -15.70
C MET A 1 -23.30 -3.75 -15.81
N THR A 2 -23.25 -4.41 -16.98
CA THR A 2 -23.65 -5.83 -17.09
C THR A 2 -22.47 -6.75 -16.74
N ASN A 3 -22.76 -8.00 -16.36
CA ASN A 3 -21.69 -8.97 -16.06
C ASN A 3 -20.79 -9.23 -17.27
N ASP A 4 -21.35 -9.27 -18.48
CA ASP A 4 -20.59 -9.51 -19.71
C ASP A 4 -19.55 -8.41 -19.96
N GLU A 5 -19.97 -7.16 -19.81
CA GLU A 5 -19.11 -5.99 -19.93
C GLU A 5 -18.00 -6.00 -18.87
N ARG A 6 -18.29 -6.50 -17.65
CA ARG A 6 -17.28 -6.63 -16.59
C ARG A 6 -16.26 -7.70 -16.95
N LYS A 7 -16.70 -8.82 -17.53
CA LYS A 7 -15.81 -9.89 -18.02
C LYS A 7 -14.84 -9.35 -19.06
N GLU A 8 -15.29 -8.51 -19.99
CA GLU A 8 -14.43 -7.90 -21.02
C GLU A 8 -13.36 -6.94 -20.47
N ILE A 9 -13.68 -6.20 -19.41
CA ILE A 9 -12.71 -5.30 -18.76
C ILE A 9 -11.71 -6.11 -17.93
N VAL A 10 -12.19 -7.09 -17.16
CA VAL A 10 -11.36 -7.96 -16.32
C VAL A 10 -10.32 -8.71 -17.16
N ARG A 11 -10.72 -9.32 -18.29
CA ARG A 11 -9.78 -10.03 -19.18
C ARG A 11 -8.70 -9.10 -19.73
N ARG A 12 -9.07 -7.87 -20.07
CA ARG A 12 -8.16 -6.88 -20.67
C ARG A 12 -7.12 -6.46 -19.64
N LEU A 13 -7.58 -6.06 -18.45
CA LEU A 13 -6.70 -5.62 -17.37
C LEU A 13 -5.80 -6.76 -16.87
N LEU A 14 -6.28 -8.00 -16.84
CA LEU A 14 -5.45 -9.17 -16.52
C LEU A 14 -4.39 -9.43 -17.59
N ALA A 15 -4.71 -9.28 -18.88
CA ALA A 15 -3.72 -9.34 -19.95
C ALA A 15 -2.66 -8.23 -19.84
N GLU A 16 -3.03 -7.08 -19.26
CA GLU A 16 -2.11 -5.98 -18.92
C GLU A 16 -1.33 -6.23 -17.60
N GLY A 17 -1.57 -7.36 -16.92
CA GLY A 17 -0.89 -7.73 -15.67
C GLY A 17 -1.45 -7.04 -14.41
N GLN A 18 -2.66 -6.48 -14.47
CA GLN A 18 -3.31 -5.88 -13.30
C GLN A 18 -3.76 -6.93 -12.28
N THR A 19 -3.75 -6.53 -11.02
CA THR A 19 -4.27 -7.34 -9.91
C THR A 19 -5.76 -7.09 -9.68
N LEU A 20 -6.41 -8.03 -8.98
CA LEU A 20 -7.84 -7.96 -8.66
C LEU A 20 -8.27 -6.65 -7.99
N SER A 21 -7.45 -6.13 -7.08
CA SER A 21 -7.74 -4.88 -6.39
C SER A 21 -7.69 -3.67 -7.33
N GLN A 22 -6.75 -3.66 -8.27
CA GLN A 22 -6.64 -2.59 -9.26
C GLN A 22 -7.81 -2.62 -10.25
N ILE A 23 -8.23 -3.82 -10.64
CA ILE A 23 -9.40 -4.02 -11.51
C ILE A 23 -10.68 -3.53 -10.83
N GLN A 24 -10.82 -3.79 -9.53
CA GLN A 24 -11.94 -3.29 -8.72
C GLN A 24 -11.97 -1.76 -8.67
N ASP A 25 -10.81 -1.13 -8.45
CA ASP A 25 -10.66 0.33 -8.42
C ASP A 25 -10.93 0.96 -9.80
N TYR A 26 -10.46 0.33 -10.89
CA TYR A 26 -10.74 0.76 -12.26
C TYR A 26 -12.24 0.71 -12.58
N LEU A 27 -12.93 -0.38 -12.25
CA LEU A 27 -14.37 -0.50 -12.47
C LEU A 27 -15.16 0.54 -11.68
N LEU A 28 -14.73 0.83 -10.45
CA LEU A 28 -15.34 1.87 -9.63
C LEU A 28 -15.10 3.28 -10.19
N LYS A 29 -13.86 3.62 -10.56
CA LYS A 29 -13.48 4.98 -11.01
C LYS A 29 -13.90 5.29 -12.44
N GLU A 30 -13.66 4.38 -13.37
CA GLU A 30 -13.87 4.63 -14.80
C GLU A 30 -15.28 4.28 -15.25
N LYS A 31 -15.89 3.27 -14.62
CA LYS A 31 -17.22 2.78 -14.97
C LYS A 31 -18.28 3.09 -13.91
N GLY A 32 -17.89 3.63 -12.75
CA GLY A 32 -18.83 3.91 -11.66
C GLY A 32 -19.42 2.63 -11.04
N ASP A 33 -18.79 1.48 -11.25
CA ASP A 33 -19.35 0.17 -10.93
C ASP A 33 -18.66 -0.42 -9.69
N SER A 34 -19.35 -0.34 -8.55
CA SER A 34 -18.87 -0.82 -7.25
C SER A 34 -19.01 -2.34 -7.12
N ILE A 35 -18.17 -3.08 -7.85
CA ILE A 35 -18.12 -4.55 -7.72
C ILE A 35 -17.34 -4.97 -6.47
N THR A 36 -17.83 -5.97 -5.73
CA THR A 36 -17.11 -6.51 -4.58
C THR A 36 -16.07 -7.56 -4.99
N TYR A 37 -15.11 -7.85 -4.11
CA TYR A 37 -14.13 -8.93 -4.32
C TYR A 37 -14.78 -10.30 -4.55
N MET A 38 -15.89 -10.58 -3.88
CA MET A 38 -16.63 -11.83 -4.05
C MET A 38 -17.28 -11.93 -5.43
N GLU A 39 -17.89 -10.85 -5.91
CA GLU A 39 -18.45 -10.81 -7.27
C GLU A 39 -17.35 -10.91 -8.32
N LEU A 40 -16.22 -10.19 -8.17
CA LEU A 40 -15.09 -10.29 -9.08
C LEU A 40 -14.54 -11.72 -9.16
N ARG A 41 -14.45 -12.41 -8.02
CA ARG A 41 -14.04 -13.82 -7.96
C ARG A 41 -15.04 -14.75 -8.63
N LEU A 42 -16.35 -14.49 -8.48
CA LEU A 42 -17.39 -15.25 -9.16
C LEU A 42 -17.31 -15.08 -10.68
N LEU A 43 -17.10 -13.85 -11.17
CA LEU A 43 -16.88 -13.59 -12.59
C LEU A 43 -15.66 -14.34 -13.14
N LEU A 44 -14.55 -14.35 -12.39
CA LEU A 44 -13.35 -15.09 -12.78
C LEU A 44 -13.60 -16.60 -12.84
N SER A 45 -14.40 -17.15 -11.92
CA SER A 45 -14.77 -18.56 -11.96
C SER A 45 -15.59 -18.93 -13.19
N GLU A 46 -16.28 -17.97 -13.81
CA GLU A 46 -17.01 -18.15 -15.07
C GLU A 46 -16.14 -17.98 -16.32
N MET A 47 -14.89 -17.56 -16.14
CA MET A 47 -13.92 -17.33 -17.20
C MET A 47 -12.74 -18.32 -17.05
N PRO A 48 -12.90 -19.57 -17.49
CA PRO A 48 -11.85 -20.59 -17.35
C PRO A 48 -10.59 -20.28 -18.17
N ASP A 49 -10.68 -19.37 -19.14
CA ASP A 49 -9.56 -18.90 -19.97
C ASP A 49 -8.64 -17.91 -19.25
N VAL A 50 -9.13 -17.30 -18.16
CA VAL A 50 -8.43 -16.23 -17.45
C VAL A 50 -7.57 -16.84 -16.34
N GLN A 51 -6.26 -16.91 -16.59
CA GLN A 51 -5.32 -17.33 -15.56
C GLN A 51 -5.00 -16.16 -14.64
N LEU A 52 -5.34 -16.29 -13.35
CA LEU A 52 -4.79 -15.41 -12.33
C LEU A 52 -3.27 -15.59 -12.33
N PRO A 53 -2.48 -14.50 -12.48
CA PRO A 53 -1.03 -14.60 -12.33
C PRO A 53 -0.71 -15.05 -10.91
N GLU A 54 -0.43 -16.34 -10.74
CA GLU A 54 -0.07 -16.94 -9.46
C GLU A 54 1.41 -16.61 -9.21
N LYS A 55 1.63 -15.69 -8.26
CA LYS A 55 2.91 -15.10 -7.81
C LYS A 55 3.55 -14.08 -8.76
N GLU A 56 3.48 -12.82 -8.35
CA GLU A 56 4.64 -12.09 -7.79
C GLU A 56 4.15 -10.92 -6.90
N PRO A 57 4.70 -10.71 -5.68
CA PRO A 57 4.35 -9.59 -4.81
C PRO A 57 4.75 -8.23 -5.41
N PRO A 58 4.16 -7.13 -4.94
CA PRO A 58 3.81 -5.99 -5.78
C PRO A 58 5.01 -5.06 -6.06
N LYS A 59 5.19 -4.69 -7.33
CA LYS A 59 5.98 -3.52 -7.72
C LYS A 59 5.13 -2.54 -8.51
N THR A 60 4.64 -1.54 -7.78
CA THR A 60 4.60 -0.13 -8.17
C THR A 60 4.09 0.24 -9.57
N ALA A 61 2.85 0.73 -9.62
CA ALA A 61 2.42 1.93 -10.35
C ALA A 61 0.99 2.25 -9.85
N SER A 62 0.79 3.14 -8.89
CA SER A 62 0.73 4.60 -9.06
C SER A 62 -0.11 5.04 -10.26
N ALA A 63 -1.40 5.24 -10.02
CA ALA A 63 -2.17 6.30 -10.66
C ALA A 63 -3.01 6.97 -9.58
N SER A 64 -2.43 8.04 -9.03
CA SER A 64 -3.12 9.05 -8.25
C SER A 64 -4.29 9.61 -9.04
N ALA A 65 -5.43 9.71 -8.37
CA ALA A 65 -6.39 10.76 -8.64
C ALA A 65 -6.96 11.19 -7.29
N GLU A 66 -6.17 11.93 -6.52
CA GLU A 66 -6.71 12.93 -5.61
C GLU A 66 -5.89 14.21 -5.73
N THR A 67 -6.64 15.25 -6.07
CA THR A 67 -6.24 16.64 -6.15
C THR A 67 -5.59 17.09 -4.85
N GLY A 68 -4.44 17.75 -4.97
CA GLY A 68 -3.79 18.48 -3.89
C GLY A 68 -2.50 19.09 -4.41
N PRO A 69 -2.44 20.40 -4.70
CA PRO A 69 -1.24 21.00 -5.24
C PRO A 69 -0.29 21.31 -4.09
N THR A 70 0.87 20.65 -4.04
CA THR A 70 2.10 21.32 -3.61
C THR A 70 3.30 20.54 -4.17
N PRO A 71 4.27 21.23 -4.79
CA PRO A 71 5.45 20.61 -5.36
C PRO A 71 6.40 20.24 -4.22
N GLU A 72 7.21 19.20 -4.41
CA GLU A 72 8.67 19.27 -4.28
C GLU A 72 9.31 17.89 -4.46
N SER A 73 10.50 17.93 -5.04
CA SER A 73 11.30 16.87 -5.64
C SER A 73 11.82 15.84 -4.63
N GLY A 74 11.98 14.58 -5.06
CA GLY A 74 12.77 13.55 -4.37
C GLY A 74 11.95 12.50 -3.60
N GLY A 75 12.32 11.22 -3.71
CA GLY A 75 11.63 10.08 -3.11
C GLY A 75 11.24 10.31 -1.65
N LYS A 76 9.94 10.41 -1.37
CA LYS A 76 9.42 10.82 -0.07
C LYS A 76 9.32 9.62 0.86
N LEU A 77 10.09 9.64 1.94
CA LEU A 77 9.91 8.76 3.09
C LEU A 77 8.42 8.74 3.50
N SER A 78 7.82 7.56 3.54
CA SER A 78 6.41 7.36 3.93
C SER A 78 6.37 6.55 5.21
N ILE A 79 5.81 7.13 6.28
CA ILE A 79 5.61 6.47 7.57
C ILE A 79 4.11 6.36 7.83
N SER A 80 3.64 5.17 8.16
CA SER A 80 2.27 4.91 8.63
C SER A 80 2.31 4.47 10.08
N VAL A 81 1.49 5.09 10.91
CA VAL A 81 1.29 4.72 12.33
C VAL A 81 0.01 3.91 12.43
N ASN A 82 0.07 2.78 13.11
CA ASN A 82 -1.09 1.98 13.46
C ASN A 82 -1.71 2.53 14.74
N GLN A 83 -2.98 2.96 14.66
CA GLN A 83 -3.68 3.63 15.77
C GLN A 83 -4.10 2.67 16.89
N VAL A 84 -3.98 1.36 16.68
CA VAL A 84 -4.27 0.33 17.68
C VAL A 84 -2.94 -0.19 18.23
N PRO A 85 -2.53 0.20 19.45
CA PRO A 85 -1.32 -0.34 20.06
C PRO A 85 -1.50 -1.85 20.32
N ALA A 86 -0.53 -2.65 19.88
CA ALA A 86 -0.45 -4.05 20.28
C ALA A 86 0.03 -4.13 21.74
N PRO A 87 -0.37 -5.15 22.51
CA PRO A 87 0.05 -5.31 23.91
C PRO A 87 1.59 -5.32 24.01
N GLY A 88 2.15 -4.39 24.79
CA GLY A 88 3.60 -4.20 24.95
C GLY A 88 4.24 -3.16 24.01
N THR A 89 3.47 -2.50 23.14
CA THR A 89 3.97 -1.42 22.27
C THR A 89 3.13 -0.16 22.38
N MET A 90 3.79 0.99 22.43
CA MET A 90 3.14 2.30 22.49
C MET A 90 2.69 2.73 21.08
N LEU A 91 3.56 2.57 20.08
CA LEU A 91 3.23 2.80 18.67
C LEU A 91 3.82 1.69 17.82
N SER A 92 3.15 1.32 16.75
CA SER A 92 3.67 0.42 15.74
C SER A 92 3.20 0.88 14.38
N GLY A 93 3.86 0.47 13.31
CA GLY A 93 3.59 1.03 12.01
C GLY A 93 4.50 0.53 10.90
N TYR A 94 4.25 0.99 9.69
CA TYR A 94 5.06 0.64 8.52
C TYR A 94 5.86 1.84 8.05
N VAL A 95 7.07 1.60 7.55
CA VAL A 95 7.93 2.63 6.96
C VAL A 95 8.39 2.19 5.58
N ARG A 96 8.32 3.13 4.63
CA ARG A 96 8.90 3.03 3.31
C ARG A 96 9.86 4.18 3.09
N PHE A 97 11.14 3.85 3.04
CA PHE A 97 12.24 4.77 2.86
C PHE A 97 12.34 5.26 1.42
N ALA A 98 12.97 6.41 1.24
CA ALA A 98 13.22 7.02 -0.07
C ALA A 98 14.06 6.11 -0.97
N SER A 99 15.03 5.42 -0.36
CA SER A 99 15.90 4.45 -1.05
C SER A 99 15.21 3.15 -1.47
N GLY A 100 13.91 3.00 -1.19
CA GLY A 100 13.13 1.80 -1.49
C GLY A 100 13.21 0.70 -0.42
N ALA A 101 13.93 0.95 0.69
CA ALA A 101 13.88 0.08 1.86
C ALA A 101 12.49 0.12 2.51
N LYS A 102 12.00 -1.02 3.01
CA LYS A 102 10.70 -1.12 3.67
C LYS A 102 10.82 -1.97 4.93
N GLY A 103 9.98 -1.68 5.91
CA GLY A 103 9.94 -2.45 7.13
C GLY A 103 8.79 -2.06 8.05
N HIS A 104 8.59 -2.89 9.06
CA HIS A 104 7.75 -2.59 10.21
C HIS A 104 8.62 -1.82 11.22
N TRP A 105 8.10 -0.75 11.80
CA TRP A 105 8.72 -0.08 12.94
C TRP A 105 7.77 -0.10 14.14
N PHE A 106 8.32 -0.18 15.33
CA PHE A 106 7.55 -0.17 16.57
C PHE A 106 8.31 0.58 17.66
N ILE A 107 7.56 1.08 18.62
CA ILE A 107 8.05 1.78 19.79
C ILE A 107 7.48 1.05 21.00
N ASP A 108 8.37 0.49 21.78
CA ASP A 108 8.05 -0.18 23.05
C ASP A 108 7.63 0.85 24.11
N GLU A 109 7.03 0.41 25.22
CA GLU A 109 6.59 1.28 26.33
C GLU A 109 7.75 2.11 26.93
N MET A 110 8.99 1.64 26.78
CA MET A 110 10.20 2.37 27.17
C MET A 110 10.61 3.46 26.16
N GLY A 111 9.81 3.74 25.12
CA GLY A 111 10.12 4.71 24.06
C GLY A 111 11.23 4.25 23.11
N ARG A 112 11.54 2.95 23.09
CA ARG A 112 12.60 2.38 22.26
C ARG A 112 12.06 2.04 20.88
N LEU A 113 12.63 2.67 19.86
CA LEU A 113 12.34 2.38 18.45
C LEU A 113 13.02 1.07 18.01
N GLY A 114 12.21 0.10 17.62
CA GLY A 114 12.60 -1.08 16.85
C GLY A 114 12.25 -0.91 15.37
N LEU A 115 13.17 -1.34 14.50
CA LEU A 115 12.95 -1.37 13.06
C LEU A 115 13.19 -2.80 12.56
N GLU A 116 12.15 -3.39 11.99
CA GLU A 116 12.15 -4.73 11.41
C GLU A 116 12.03 -4.62 9.88
N PRO A 117 13.14 -4.74 9.13
CA PRO A 117 13.10 -4.69 7.68
C PRO A 117 12.33 -5.89 7.10
N GLU A 118 11.56 -5.66 6.05
CA GLU A 118 10.82 -6.74 5.37
C GLU A 118 11.80 -7.66 4.62
N LEU A 119 11.51 -8.97 4.57
CA LEU A 119 12.36 -9.96 3.93
C LEU A 119 12.56 -9.62 2.44
N GLY A 120 13.80 -9.34 2.03
CA GLY A 120 14.15 -8.90 0.68
C GLY A 120 14.19 -7.37 0.49
N SER A 121 13.96 -6.58 1.54
CA SER A 121 14.15 -5.14 1.51
C SER A 121 15.62 -4.75 1.55
N THR A 122 15.97 -3.71 0.79
CA THR A 122 17.28 -3.07 0.83
C THR A 122 17.52 -2.48 2.22
N LYS A 123 18.78 -2.46 2.66
CA LYS A 123 19.16 -1.84 3.94
C LYS A 123 19.00 -0.31 3.84
N PRO A 124 18.31 0.35 4.79
CA PRO A 124 18.12 1.80 4.75
C PRO A 124 19.46 2.53 4.83
N THR A 125 19.59 3.65 4.11
CA THR A 125 20.81 4.47 4.11
C THR A 125 20.91 5.34 5.37
N GLN A 126 22.05 5.99 5.58
CA GLN A 126 22.22 6.90 6.71
C GLN A 126 21.30 8.13 6.61
N ALA A 127 21.04 8.63 5.40
CA ALA A 127 20.11 9.73 5.16
C ALA A 127 18.67 9.32 5.52
N ASP A 128 18.26 8.13 5.06
CA ASP A 128 16.96 7.53 5.38
C ASP A 128 16.72 7.40 6.88
N MET A 129 17.71 6.89 7.64
CA MET A 129 17.60 6.75 9.09
C MET A 129 17.43 8.11 9.78
N LYS A 130 18.13 9.14 9.29
CA LYS A 130 18.06 10.50 9.84
C LYS A 130 16.67 11.10 9.62
N GLU A 131 16.16 11.05 8.38
CA GLU A 131 14.83 11.53 8.05
C GLU A 131 13.74 10.76 8.79
N PHE A 132 13.86 9.43 8.88
CA PHE A 132 12.94 8.58 9.62
C PHE A 132 12.84 8.96 11.10
N SER A 133 13.98 9.16 11.76
CA SER A 133 13.99 9.56 13.17
C SER A 133 13.32 10.93 13.40
N SER A 134 13.49 11.88 12.47
CA SER A 134 12.90 13.22 12.55
C SER A 134 11.40 13.20 12.30
N GLU A 135 10.97 12.51 11.24
CA GLU A 135 9.57 12.42 10.84
C GLU A 135 8.75 11.61 11.86
N LEU A 136 9.32 10.51 12.38
CA LEU A 136 8.69 9.73 13.43
C LEU A 136 8.51 10.53 14.72
N ARG A 137 9.52 11.32 15.13
CA ARG A 137 9.39 12.20 16.30
C ARG A 137 8.32 13.26 16.09
N ARG A 138 8.21 13.80 14.88
CA ARG A 138 7.14 14.74 14.51
C ARG A 138 5.77 14.08 14.61
N LEU A 139 5.61 12.88 14.06
CA LEU A 139 4.37 12.10 14.14
C LEU A 139 3.99 11.76 15.57
N LEU A 140 4.94 11.39 16.44
CA LEU A 140 4.71 11.13 17.86
C LEU A 140 4.22 12.38 18.61
N GLN A 141 4.82 13.54 18.31
CA GLN A 141 4.39 14.81 18.90
C GLN A 141 2.98 15.20 18.43
N GLN A 142 2.61 14.88 17.20
CA GLN A 142 1.28 15.17 16.64
C GLN A 142 0.21 14.12 17.01
N GLY A 143 0.60 12.86 17.18
CA GLY A 143 -0.28 11.73 17.51
C GLY A 143 -0.48 11.49 19.00
N GLY A 144 0.27 12.20 19.86
CA GLY A 144 0.08 12.22 21.31
C GLY A 144 -0.94 13.27 21.80
N GLU A 145 -1.57 14.01 20.87
CA GLU A 145 -2.58 15.03 21.17
C GLU A 145 -3.98 14.54 20.75
N MET A 146 -4.51 13.55 21.46
CA MET A 146 -5.96 13.31 21.59
C MET A 146 -6.28 12.82 23.00
#